data_AF-A0A6F9BV46-F1
#
_entry.id   AF-A0A6F9BV46-F1
#
_cell.length_a   1.000
_cell.length_b   1.000
_cell.length_c   1.000
_cell.angle_alpha   90.00
_cell.angle_beta   90.00
_cell.angle_gamma   90.00
#
_symmetry.space_group_name_H-M   'P 1'
#
loop_
_entity.id
_entity.type
_entity.pdbx_description
1 polymer ?
#
loop_
_entity_poly.entity_id
_entity_poly.type
_entity_poly.pdbx_seq_one_letter_code
_entity_poly.pdbx_strand_id
1 'polypeptide(L)'
;MKFITVTTGNTGTSHEDFKGRLTTGRGLTDVIKEESDVILFFCSIVSHGKPVILVVLHHSFDPECVVSDSSRLVTRGDVILTVNCLFHESQGVLLECPRNEKQSKRFRRRLTCNQ
;
A
#
# COMPACT_ATOMS: atom_id res chain seq x y z
N MET A 1 6.87 -21.78 -1.37
CA MET A 1 6.22 -20.47 -1.57
C MET A 1 7.31 -19.47 -1.92
N LYS A 2 7.25 -18.92 -3.12
CA LYS A 2 8.20 -17.94 -3.62
C LYS A 2 7.67 -16.54 -3.33
N PHE A 3 8.53 -15.61 -2.95
CA PHE A 3 8.15 -14.22 -2.74
C PHE A 3 9.11 -13.26 -3.43
N ILE A 4 8.59 -12.10 -3.82
CA ILE A 4 9.43 -10.95 -4.19
C ILE A 4 9.37 -9.89 -3.10
N THR A 5 10.39 -9.07 -3.04
CA THR A 5 10.44 -7.92 -2.12
C THR A 5 10.36 -6.62 -2.91
N VAL A 6 9.46 -5.74 -2.49
CA VAL A 6 9.38 -4.36 -2.98
C VAL A 6 9.56 -3.45 -1.78
N THR A 7 10.47 -2.48 -1.88
CA THR A 7 10.76 -1.52 -0.81
C THR A 7 10.38 -0.10 -1.23
N THR A 8 9.89 0.69 -0.28
CA THR A 8 9.71 2.13 -0.44
C THR A 8 10.12 2.87 0.84
N GLY A 9 10.74 4.04 0.64
CA GLY A 9 11.40 4.78 1.71
C GLY A 9 12.69 4.12 2.19
N ASN A 10 13.28 4.69 3.25
CA ASN A 10 14.48 4.13 3.86
C ASN A 10 14.12 3.04 4.88
N THR A 11 14.30 1.79 4.50
CA THR A 11 14.09 0.61 5.34
C THR A 11 15.36 0.16 6.09
N GLY A 12 16.50 0.84 5.87
CA GLY A 12 17.81 0.38 6.32
C GLY A 12 18.05 -1.08 5.93
N THR A 13 18.60 -1.86 6.84
CA THR A 13 18.78 -3.32 6.68
C THR A 13 17.61 -4.14 7.24
N SER A 14 16.55 -3.51 7.76
CA SER A 14 15.46 -4.21 8.44
C SER A 14 14.68 -5.14 7.51
N HIS A 15 14.50 -4.76 6.25
CA HIS A 15 13.85 -5.61 5.26
C HIS A 15 14.69 -6.85 4.92
N GLU A 16 16.02 -6.73 4.88
CA GLU A 16 16.95 -7.85 4.66
C GLU A 16 16.99 -8.79 5.87
N ASP A 17 17.06 -8.25 7.09
CA ASP A 17 16.95 -9.03 8.33
C ASP A 17 15.64 -9.83 8.37
N PHE A 18 14.52 -9.17 8.07
CA PHE A 18 13.21 -9.85 8.00
C PHE A 18 13.19 -10.96 6.94
N LYS A 19 13.74 -10.71 5.75
CA LYS A 19 13.90 -11.74 4.70
C LYS A 19 14.75 -12.92 5.18
N GLY A 20 15.88 -12.66 5.83
CA GLY A 20 16.75 -13.70 6.38
C GLY A 20 16.03 -14.57 7.40
N ARG A 21 15.21 -13.97 8.27
CA ARG A 21 14.38 -14.72 9.23
C ARG A 21 13.34 -15.61 8.55
N LEU A 22 12.73 -15.14 7.46
CA LEU A 22 11.76 -15.93 6.70
C LEU A 22 12.39 -17.14 5.99
N THR A 23 13.61 -17.01 5.48
CA THR A 23 14.28 -18.08 4.73
C THR A 23 15.00 -19.10 5.62
N THR A 24 15.20 -18.79 6.90
CA THR A 24 15.88 -19.68 7.88
C THR A 24 15.03 -20.89 8.28
N GLY A 25 13.71 -20.88 8.06
CA GLY A 25 12.80 -22.01 8.25
C GLY A 25 12.20 -22.47 6.91
N ARG A 26 12.41 -23.74 6.55
CA ARG A 26 12.09 -24.30 5.22
C ARG A 26 10.72 -23.86 4.67
N GLY A 27 10.71 -23.34 3.43
CA GLY A 27 9.51 -23.21 2.60
C GLY A 27 9.37 -21.89 1.83
N LEU A 28 10.11 -20.85 2.23
CA LEU A 28 10.07 -19.53 1.62
C LEU A 28 11.34 -19.24 0.81
N THR A 29 11.17 -18.81 -0.43
CA THR A 29 12.27 -18.51 -1.36
C THR A 29 12.12 -17.11 -1.92
N ASP A 30 13.13 -16.28 -1.76
CA ASP A 30 13.20 -14.95 -2.38
C ASP A 30 13.56 -15.08 -3.87
N VAL A 31 12.79 -14.46 -4.74
CA VAL A 31 12.97 -14.51 -6.20
C VAL A 31 12.95 -13.11 -6.81
N ILE A 32 13.49 -12.99 -8.03
CA ILE A 32 13.79 -11.67 -8.62
C ILE A 32 12.59 -11.06 -9.36
N LYS A 33 11.56 -11.83 -9.78
CA LYS A 33 10.45 -11.26 -10.57
C LYS A 33 9.19 -12.13 -10.75
N GLU A 34 9.05 -12.93 -11.81
CA GLU A 34 7.72 -13.40 -12.25
C GLU A 34 7.22 -14.74 -11.64
N GLU A 35 8.05 -15.47 -10.89
CA GLU A 35 7.67 -16.77 -10.32
C GLU A 35 7.16 -16.67 -8.86
N SER A 36 6.93 -15.47 -8.33
CA SER A 36 6.52 -15.31 -6.94
C SER A 36 5.03 -15.58 -6.73
N ASP A 37 4.71 -16.26 -5.64
CA ASP A 37 3.35 -16.44 -5.14
C ASP A 37 2.88 -15.21 -4.31
N VAL A 38 3.82 -14.47 -3.73
CA VAL A 38 3.56 -13.40 -2.76
C VAL A 38 4.48 -12.19 -2.99
N ILE A 39 3.94 -10.98 -2.83
CA ILE A 39 4.72 -9.74 -2.79
C ILE A 39 4.85 -9.28 -1.34
N LEU A 40 6.08 -9.16 -0.85
CA LEU A 40 6.39 -8.51 0.42
C LEU A 40 6.70 -7.03 0.17
N PHE A 41 5.76 -6.16 0.52
CA PHE A 41 5.93 -4.71 0.38
C PHE A 41 6.38 -4.09 1.71
N PHE A 42 7.63 -3.62 1.77
CA PHE A 42 8.15 -2.90 2.92
C PHE A 42 8.07 -1.40 2.69
N CYS A 43 7.28 -0.72 3.51
CA CYS A 43 7.14 0.73 3.49
C CYS A 43 7.62 1.31 4.81
N SER A 44 8.72 2.06 4.77
CA SER A 44 9.17 2.81 5.93
C SER A 44 8.31 4.07 6.08
N ILE A 45 7.52 4.15 7.15
CA ILE A 45 6.69 5.32 7.44
C ILE A 45 7.36 6.16 8.53
N VAL A 46 8.02 7.24 8.11
CA VAL A 46 8.64 8.23 9.01
C VAL A 46 7.94 9.57 8.80
N SER A 47 7.17 10.01 9.81
CA SER A 47 6.26 11.15 9.69
C SER A 47 6.86 12.47 10.16
N HIS A 48 7.90 12.44 10.99
CA HIS A 48 8.51 13.62 11.62
C HIS A 48 7.47 14.56 12.26
N GLY A 49 6.47 13.99 12.94
CA GLY A 49 5.41 14.73 13.60
C GLY A 49 4.31 15.26 12.68
N LYS A 50 4.36 14.96 11.38
CA LYS A 50 3.31 15.33 10.43
C LYS A 50 2.20 14.26 10.38
N PRO A 51 0.93 14.64 10.18
CA PRO A 51 -0.10 13.67 9.89
C PRO A 51 0.17 12.94 8.58
N VAL A 52 -0.08 11.63 8.57
CA VAL A 52 0.11 10.74 7.42
C VAL A 52 -1.23 10.42 6.78
N ILE A 53 -1.28 10.48 5.45
CA ILE A 53 -2.38 9.93 4.66
C ILE A 53 -1.82 8.76 3.86
N LEU A 54 -2.35 7.56 4.09
CA LEU A 54 -1.96 6.37 3.35
C LEU A 54 -2.87 6.19 2.14
N VAL A 55 -2.30 6.26 0.93
CA VAL A 55 -3.03 6.02 -0.31
C VAL A 55 -2.67 4.63 -0.84
N VAL A 56 -3.67 3.77 -0.96
CA VAL A 56 -3.57 2.41 -1.50
C VAL A 56 -4.20 2.39 -2.88
N LEU A 57 -3.39 2.07 -3.89
CA LEU A 57 -3.82 1.93 -5.27
C LEU A 57 -4.02 0.45 -5.58
N HIS A 58 -5.26 0.07 -5.86
CA HIS A 58 -5.65 -1.28 -6.23
C HIS A 58 -5.71 -1.36 -7.76
N HIS A 59 -4.86 -2.21 -8.34
CA HIS A 59 -4.86 -2.43 -9.77
C HIS A 59 -6.13 -3.18 -10.18
N SER A 60 -6.97 -2.57 -11.02
CA SER A 60 -8.22 -3.17 -11.49
C SER A 60 -8.62 -2.56 -12.82
N PHE A 61 -9.23 -3.36 -13.68
CA PHE A 61 -10.00 -2.87 -14.84
C PHE A 61 -11.48 -2.65 -14.50
N ASP A 62 -11.99 -3.34 -13.48
CA ASP A 62 -13.39 -3.28 -13.06
C ASP A 62 -13.62 -2.03 -12.19
N PRO A 63 -14.42 -1.05 -12.64
CA PRO A 63 -14.72 0.16 -11.87
C PRO A 63 -15.60 -0.13 -10.64
N GLU A 64 -16.29 -1.27 -10.61
CA GLU A 64 -17.14 -1.72 -9.50
C GLU A 64 -16.42 -2.69 -8.55
N CYS A 65 -15.13 -2.94 -8.79
CA CYS A 65 -14.32 -3.85 -8.00
C CYS A 65 -14.47 -3.56 -6.50
N VAL A 66 -14.80 -4.57 -5.70
CA VAL A 66 -14.90 -4.42 -4.24
C VAL A 66 -13.51 -4.60 -3.63
N VAL A 67 -12.99 -3.55 -3.00
CA VAL A 67 -11.71 -3.62 -2.25
C VAL A 67 -11.97 -3.49 -0.77
N SER A 68 -11.22 -4.27 0.00
CA SER A 68 -11.27 -4.20 1.46
C SER A 68 -10.84 -2.83 1.97
N ASP A 69 -11.47 -2.37 3.05
CA ASP A 69 -11.06 -1.13 3.70
C ASP A 69 -9.71 -1.33 4.43
N SER A 70 -8.65 -0.79 3.82
CA SER A 70 -7.28 -0.91 4.33
C SER A 70 -7.07 -0.20 5.67
N SER A 71 -7.95 0.71 6.10
CA SER A 71 -7.84 1.32 7.44
C SER A 71 -7.96 0.28 8.56
N ARG A 72 -8.59 -0.86 8.31
CA ARG A 72 -8.71 -1.97 9.27
C ARG A 72 -7.37 -2.60 9.64
N LEU A 73 -6.34 -2.40 8.81
CA LEU A 73 -4.99 -2.93 9.02
C LEU A 73 -4.01 -1.87 9.54
N VAL A 74 -4.44 -0.61 9.67
CA VAL A 74 -3.60 0.51 10.09
C VAL A 74 -3.92 0.88 11.53
N THR A 75 -2.97 0.64 12.43
CA THR A 75 -3.09 0.95 13.86
C THR A 75 -2.29 2.19 14.30
N ARG A 76 -1.52 2.79 13.38
CA ARG A 76 -0.60 3.89 13.68
C ARG A 76 -1.36 5.20 13.85
N GLY A 77 -1.27 5.82 15.03
CA GLY A 77 -2.10 6.98 15.40
C GLY A 77 -1.85 8.28 14.62
N ASP A 78 -0.70 8.41 13.98
CA ASP A 78 -0.41 9.56 13.10
C ASP A 78 -0.93 9.36 11.66
N VAL A 79 -1.48 8.18 11.32
CA VAL A 79 -2.21 7.99 10.06
C VAL A 79 -3.64 8.48 10.23
N ILE A 80 -3.90 9.67 9.72
CA ILE A 80 -5.18 10.38 9.93
C ILE A 80 -6.25 10.03 8.90
N LEU A 81 -5.87 9.35 7.82
CA LEU A 81 -6.75 8.92 6.74
C LEU A 81 -6.08 7.80 5.93
N THR A 82 -6.88 6.81 5.56
CA THR A 82 -6.53 5.84 4.52
C THR A 82 -7.45 6.02 3.32
N VAL A 83 -6.88 6.01 2.13
CA VAL A 83 -7.55 6.24 0.85
C VAL A 83 -7.36 4.99 -0.01
N ASN A 84 -8.44 4.43 -0.54
CA ASN A 84 -8.42 3.21 -1.37
C ASN A 84 -8.93 3.51 -2.77
N CYS A 85 -8.03 3.67 -3.74
CA CYS A 85 -8.39 4.01 -5.12
C CYS A 85 -8.16 2.83 -6.06
N LEU A 86 -8.94 2.76 -7.14
CA LEU A 86 -8.72 1.86 -8.26
C LEU A 86 -7.90 2.58 -9.34
N PHE A 87 -6.91 1.91 -9.92
CA PHE A 87 -6.16 2.44 -11.05
C PHE A 87 -5.89 1.35 -12.07
N HIS A 88 -5.59 1.78 -13.30
CA HIS A 88 -5.17 0.88 -14.35
C HIS A 88 -3.97 1.46 -15.09
N GLU A 89 -2.87 0.70 -15.17
CA GLU A 89 -1.60 1.19 -15.72
C GLU A 89 -1.70 1.57 -17.21
N SER A 90 -2.52 0.87 -18.00
CA SER A 90 -2.71 1.20 -19.43
C SER A 90 -3.44 2.52 -19.66
N GLN A 91 -4.20 3.01 -18.68
CA GLN A 91 -4.85 4.32 -18.76
C GLN A 91 -3.95 5.42 -18.20
N GLY A 92 -2.92 5.08 -17.43
CA GLY A 92 -2.02 6.03 -16.77
C GLY A 92 -2.69 6.92 -15.71
N VAL A 93 -3.95 6.63 -15.36
CA VAL A 93 -4.78 7.47 -14.48
C VAL A 93 -5.62 6.61 -13.52
N LEU A 94 -6.21 7.27 -12.51
CA LEU A 94 -7.23 6.67 -11.65
C LEU A 94 -8.47 6.35 -12.50
N LEU A 95 -9.15 5.23 -12.19
CA LEU A 95 -10.43 4.93 -12.84
C LEU A 95 -11.46 6.02 -12.53
N GLU A 96 -12.24 6.40 -13.53
CA GLU A 96 -13.44 7.23 -13.33
C GLU A 96 -14.55 6.35 -12.76
N CYS A 97 -14.68 6.33 -11.43
CA CYS A 97 -15.71 5.54 -10.75
C CYS A 97 -16.20 6.19 -9.45
N PRO A 98 -17.41 5.83 -8.97
CA PRO A 98 -17.98 6.39 -7.74
C PRO A 98 -17.07 6.22 -6.52
N ARG A 99 -16.30 5.13 -6.46
CA ARG A 99 -15.32 4.92 -5.38
C ARG A 99 -14.26 6.01 -5.39
N ASN A 100 -13.55 6.19 -6.50
CA ASN A 100 -12.45 7.14 -6.57
C ASN A 100 -12.93 8.58 -6.35
N GLU A 101 -14.14 8.91 -6.79
CA GLU A 101 -14.77 10.19 -6.51
C GLU A 101 -15.02 10.38 -5.01
N LYS A 102 -15.60 9.37 -4.34
CA LYS A 102 -15.84 9.38 -2.88
C LYS A 102 -14.53 9.51 -2.10
N GLN A 103 -13.49 8.79 -2.50
CA GLN A 103 -12.16 8.86 -1.89
C GLN A 103 -11.54 10.25 -2.05
N SER A 104 -11.63 10.83 -3.26
CA SER A 104 -11.16 12.18 -3.53
C SER A 104 -11.90 13.23 -2.69
N LYS A 105 -13.22 13.09 -2.54
CA LYS A 105 -14.03 13.94 -1.64
C LYS A 105 -13.59 13.81 -0.18
N ARG A 106 -13.36 12.59 0.32
CA ARG A 106 -12.88 12.34 1.69
C ARG A 106 -11.49 12.92 1.93
N PHE A 107 -10.58 12.73 0.98
CA PHE A 107 -9.23 13.29 1.00
C PHE A 107 -9.27 14.82 1.09
N ARG A 108 -10.00 15.48 0.17
CA ARG A 108 -10.14 16.93 0.17
C ARG A 108 -10.69 17.46 1.49
N ARG A 109 -11.78 16.87 1.99
CA ARG A 109 -12.37 17.25 3.30
C ARG A 109 -11.36 17.15 4.44
N ARG A 110 -10.54 16.09 4.47
CA ARG A 110 -9.56 15.92 5.55
C ARG A 110 -8.45 16.97 5.50
N LEU A 111 -8.03 17.38 4.31
CA LEU A 111 -7.03 18.43 4.14
C LEU A 111 -7.57 19.83 4.46
N THR A 112 -8.83 20.12 4.13
CA THR A 112 -9.43 21.44 4.34
C THR A 112 -9.98 21.66 5.75
N CYS A 113 -10.35 20.61 6.49
CA CYS A 113 -10.85 20.71 7.87
C CYS A 113 -9.75 20.79 8.93
N ASN A 114 -8.47 20.84 8.54
CA ASN A 114 -7.34 21.07 9.46
C ASN A 114 -6.83 22.53 9.38
N GLN A 115 -7.65 23.46 8.86
CA GLN A 115 -7.51 24.91 9.06
C GLN A 115 -8.55 25.41 10.06
#